data_AF-A0A5M8NZU8-F1
#
_entry.id   AF-A0A5M8NZU8-F1
#
_cell.length_a   1.000
_cell.length_b   1.000
_cell.length_c   1.000
_cell.angle_alpha   90.00
_cell.angle_beta   90.00
_cell.angle_gamma   90.00
#
_symmetry.space_group_name_H-M   'P 1'
#
loop_
_entity.id
_entity.type
_entity.pdbx_description
1 polymer ?
#
loop_
_entity_poly.entity_id
_entity_poly.type
_entity_poly.pdbx_seq_one_letter_code
_entity_poly.pdbx_strand_id
1 'polypeptide(L)'
;MKILKVQGSDPILYGLIGPLVMNPAVLASNDNYPFKNSNEHVWYIAVNHNKEVKGFLSVLNNKIGNDYTNKDMDLQGLLIEKALEEIPNGRIVSFIAVKEEWPLMEKLGFAMYKEGVKYSKMIKKL
;
A
#
# COMPACT_ATOMS: atom_id res chain seq x y z
N MET A 1 -3.22 -14.71 9.16
CA MET A 1 -2.69 -14.02 7.98
C MET A 1 -1.23 -13.67 8.27
N LYS A 2 -0.36 -13.66 7.25
CA LYS A 2 1.05 -13.25 7.39
C LYS A 2 1.31 -12.08 6.46
N ILE A 3 2.09 -11.09 6.89
CA ILE A 3 2.58 -10.01 6.02
C ILE A 3 4.04 -10.31 5.67
N LEU A 4 4.33 -10.39 4.38
CA LEU A 4 5.68 -10.54 3.83
C LEU A 4 6.22 -9.17 3.47
N LYS A 5 7.50 -8.91 3.78
CA LYS A 5 8.25 -7.74 3.32
C LYS A 5 9.17 -8.20 2.20
N VAL A 6 9.04 -7.63 1.01
CA VAL A 6 9.77 -8.04 -0.19
C VAL A 6 10.38 -6.82 -0.86
N GLN A 7 11.66 -6.89 -1.22
CA GLN A 7 12.32 -5.82 -1.97
C GLN A 7 11.83 -5.80 -3.41
N GLY A 8 11.71 -4.62 -4.01
CA GLY A 8 11.25 -4.45 -5.39
C GLY A 8 12.14 -5.14 -6.43
N SER A 9 13.42 -5.35 -6.10
CA SER A 9 14.37 -6.09 -6.92
C SER A 9 14.33 -7.62 -6.72
N ASP A 10 13.60 -8.11 -5.71
CA ASP A 10 13.55 -9.54 -5.41
C ASP A 10 12.66 -10.28 -6.45
N PRO A 11 13.20 -11.26 -7.19
CA PRO A 11 12.42 -12.01 -8.18
C PRO A 11 11.17 -12.68 -7.62
N ILE A 12 11.13 -13.00 -6.31
CA ILE A 12 9.95 -13.62 -5.69
C ILE A 12 8.71 -12.73 -5.78
N LEU A 13 8.89 -11.40 -5.87
CA LEU A 13 7.80 -10.44 -5.98
C LEU A 13 6.90 -10.75 -7.18
N TYR A 14 7.50 -11.05 -8.34
CA TYR A 14 6.75 -11.37 -9.56
C TYR A 14 5.87 -12.60 -9.40
N GLY A 15 6.36 -13.63 -8.70
CA GLY A 15 5.58 -14.83 -8.42
C GLY A 15 4.42 -14.59 -7.46
N LEU A 16 4.56 -13.61 -6.55
CA LEU A 16 3.53 -13.28 -5.56
C LEU A 16 2.43 -12.40 -6.14
N ILE A 17 2.78 -11.24 -6.73
CA ILE A 17 1.79 -10.24 -7.13
C ILE A 17 1.51 -10.23 -8.64
N GLY A 18 2.36 -10.85 -9.46
CA GLY A 18 2.23 -10.91 -10.93
C GLY A 18 0.82 -11.28 -11.41
N PRO A 19 0.22 -12.37 -10.91
CA PRO A 19 -1.14 -12.78 -11.31
C PRO A 19 -2.21 -11.71 -11.03
N LEU A 20 -2.06 -10.93 -9.95
CA LEU A 20 -3.00 -9.88 -9.57
C LEU A 20 -2.77 -8.61 -10.39
N VAL A 21 -1.52 -8.17 -10.55
CA VAL A 21 -1.21 -6.93 -11.29
C VAL A 21 -1.48 -7.06 -12.80
N MET A 22 -1.52 -8.28 -13.34
CA MET A 22 -1.90 -8.56 -14.73
C MET A 22 -3.38 -8.90 -14.90
N ASN A 23 -4.17 -8.99 -13.81
CA ASN A 23 -5.58 -9.31 -13.89
C ASN A 23 -6.37 -8.09 -14.40
N PRO A 24 -7.14 -8.19 -15.50
CA PRO A 24 -7.91 -7.07 -16.04
C PRO A 24 -8.90 -6.45 -15.05
N ALA A 25 -9.51 -7.24 -14.18
CA ALA A 25 -10.45 -6.73 -13.17
C ALA A 25 -9.72 -5.91 -12.09
N VAL A 26 -8.52 -6.34 -11.70
CA VAL A 26 -7.67 -5.62 -10.75
C VAL A 26 -7.17 -4.32 -11.37
N LEU A 27 -6.67 -4.34 -12.61
CA LEU A 27 -6.27 -3.14 -13.34
C LEU A 27 -7.43 -2.15 -13.49
N ALA A 28 -8.61 -2.63 -13.88
CA ALA A 28 -9.80 -1.78 -14.00
C ALA A 28 -10.19 -1.13 -12.68
N SER A 29 -10.01 -1.84 -11.54
CA SER A 29 -10.26 -1.28 -10.20
C SER A 29 -9.29 -0.16 -9.82
N ASN A 30 -8.13 -0.09 -10.47
CA ASN A 30 -7.09 0.92 -10.31
C ASN A 30 -7.07 1.95 -11.47
N ASP A 31 -8.22 2.24 -12.08
CA ASP A 31 -8.34 3.13 -13.25
C ASP A 31 -7.41 2.76 -14.44
N ASN A 32 -7.07 1.46 -14.58
CA ASN A 32 -6.07 0.95 -15.53
C ASN A 32 -4.67 1.55 -15.36
N TYR A 33 -4.37 2.10 -14.18
CA TYR A 33 -3.04 2.60 -13.86
C TYR A 33 -2.06 1.43 -13.62
N PRO A 34 -0.87 1.45 -14.24
CA PRO A 34 0.10 0.39 -14.06
C PRO A 34 0.71 0.41 -12.65
N PHE A 35 0.96 -0.79 -12.12
CA PHE A 35 1.70 -0.96 -10.87
C PHE A 35 3.18 -0.62 -11.10
N LYS A 36 3.69 0.36 -10.36
CA LYS A 36 5.07 0.83 -10.49
C LYS A 36 5.97 0.04 -9.56
N ASN A 37 7.14 -0.37 -10.06
CA ASN A 37 8.16 -1.03 -9.27
C ASN A 37 9.56 -0.52 -9.66
N SER A 38 10.47 -0.52 -8.70
CA SER A 38 11.89 -0.23 -8.87
C SER A 38 12.67 -0.90 -7.75
N ASN A 39 14.01 -0.90 -7.85
CA ASN A 39 14.88 -1.48 -6.82
C ASN A 39 14.77 -0.78 -5.46
N GLU A 40 14.21 0.43 -5.40
CA GLU A 40 13.99 1.18 -4.15
C GLU A 40 12.63 0.90 -3.50
N HIS A 41 11.74 0.18 -4.18
CA HIS A 41 10.44 -0.15 -3.60
C HIS A 41 10.60 -1.24 -2.54
N VAL A 42 9.82 -1.12 -1.47
CA VAL A 42 9.58 -2.20 -0.51
C VAL A 42 8.10 -2.53 -0.53
N TRP A 43 7.78 -3.80 -0.73
CA TRP A 43 6.41 -4.30 -0.81
C TRP A 43 6.03 -5.02 0.47
N TYR A 44 4.81 -4.76 0.94
CA TYR A 44 4.18 -5.45 2.06
C TYR A 44 3.00 -6.24 1.52
N ILE A 45 3.07 -7.57 1.61
CA ILE A 45 2.15 -8.48 0.93
C ILE A 45 1.48 -9.37 1.97
N ALA A 46 0.16 -9.25 2.09
CA ALA A 46 -0.64 -10.09 2.95
C ALA A 46 -0.96 -11.42 2.25
N VAL A 47 -0.60 -12.52 2.90
CA VAL A 47 -0.87 -13.88 2.44
C VAL A 47 -1.67 -14.67 3.48
N ASN A 48 -2.60 -15.50 3.02
CA ASN A 48 -3.33 -16.43 3.89
C ASN A 48 -2.50 -17.71 4.15
N HIS A 49 -3.07 -18.65 4.90
CA HIS A 49 -2.42 -19.92 5.24
C HIS A 49 -2.10 -20.80 4.02
N ASN A 50 -2.85 -20.65 2.92
CA ASN A 50 -2.64 -21.32 1.64
C ASN A 50 -1.66 -20.57 0.72
N LYS A 51 -0.96 -19.54 1.22
CA LYS A 51 -0.05 -18.67 0.46
C LYS A 51 -0.73 -17.85 -0.65
N GLU A 52 -2.06 -17.73 -0.62
CA GLU A 52 -2.77 -16.85 -1.53
C GLU A 52 -2.61 -15.39 -1.08
N VAL A 53 -2.27 -14.51 -2.02
CA VAL A 53 -2.21 -13.07 -1.78
C VAL A 53 -3.61 -12.51 -1.60
N LYS A 54 -3.81 -11.75 -0.53
CA LYS A 54 -5.09 -11.06 -0.22
C LYS A 54 -5.02 -9.56 -0.43
N GLY A 55 -3.83 -8.98 -0.35
CA GLY A 55 -3.59 -7.59 -0.67
C GLY A 55 -2.13 -7.22 -0.49
N PHE A 56 -1.74 -6.08 -1.02
CA PHE A 56 -0.39 -5.57 -0.95
C PHE A 56 -0.34 -4.05 -1.10
N LEU A 57 0.70 -3.47 -0.53
CA LEU A 57 1.07 -2.07 -0.71
C LEU A 57 2.57 -1.94 -0.94
N SER A 58 2.98 -0.83 -1.52
CA SER A 58 4.38 -0.48 -1.75
C SER A 58 4.78 0.76 -0.97
N VAL A 59 6.05 0.82 -0.63
CA VAL A 59 6.68 1.97 0.00
C VAL A 59 7.87 2.40 -0.86
N LEU A 60 7.89 3.67 -1.26
CA LEU A 60 9.00 4.30 -1.95
C LEU A 60 9.27 5.67 -1.33
N ASN A 61 10.48 5.89 -0.79
CA ASN A 61 10.89 7.19 -0.23
C ASN A 61 9.88 7.76 0.79
N ASN A 62 9.46 6.91 1.75
CA ASN A 62 8.43 7.19 2.77
C ASN A 62 7.03 7.54 2.20
N LYS A 63 6.77 7.21 0.94
CA LYS A 63 5.45 7.29 0.34
C LYS A 63 4.85 5.89 0.35
N ILE A 64 3.74 5.73 1.05
CA ILE A 64 2.96 4.50 1.04
C ILE A 64 1.92 4.62 -0.07
N GLY A 65 1.91 3.65 -0.99
CA GLY A 65 0.90 3.53 -2.05
C GLY A 65 -0.06 2.39 -1.76
N ASN A 66 -1.37 2.64 -1.80
CA ASN A 66 -2.36 1.55 -1.75
C ASN A 66 -2.47 0.90 -3.13
N ASP A 67 -1.67 -0.13 -3.36
CA ASP A 67 -1.64 -0.82 -4.65
C ASP A 67 -2.85 -1.76 -4.81
N TYR A 68 -3.12 -2.65 -3.85
CA TYR A 68 -4.29 -3.54 -3.92
C TYR A 68 -4.72 -4.08 -2.57
N THR A 69 -5.91 -3.70 -2.09
CA THR A 69 -6.53 -4.30 -0.89
C THR A 69 -7.95 -4.79 -1.15
N ASN A 70 -8.40 -4.75 -2.40
CA ASN A 70 -9.79 -5.04 -2.78
C ASN A 70 -10.83 -4.26 -1.95
N LYS A 71 -10.49 -3.01 -1.56
CA LYS A 71 -11.29 -2.13 -0.70
C LYS A 71 -11.56 -2.68 0.72
N ASP A 72 -10.78 -3.66 1.16
CA ASP A 72 -10.79 -4.13 2.55
C ASP A 72 -9.99 -3.14 3.43
N MET A 73 -10.72 -2.31 4.18
CA MET A 73 -10.15 -1.27 5.04
C MET A 73 -9.39 -1.85 6.24
N ASP A 74 -9.78 -3.02 6.74
CA ASP A 74 -9.09 -3.67 7.86
C ASP A 74 -7.74 -4.20 7.39
N LEU A 75 -7.72 -4.86 6.23
CA LEU A 75 -6.48 -5.31 5.58
C LEU A 75 -5.57 -4.13 5.25
N GLN A 76 -6.13 -3.05 4.71
CA GLN A 76 -5.39 -1.83 4.39
C GLN A 76 -4.74 -1.23 5.65
N GLY A 77 -5.50 -1.13 6.75
CA GLY A 77 -4.98 -0.65 8.03
C GLY A 77 -3.80 -1.49 8.51
N LEU A 78 -3.95 -2.82 8.52
CA LEU A 78 -2.90 -3.75 8.93
C LEU A 78 -1.62 -3.61 8.10
N LEU A 79 -1.75 -3.47 6.78
CA LEU A 79 -0.61 -3.30 5.89
C LEU A 79 0.11 -1.96 6.14
N ILE A 80 -0.66 -0.87 6.34
CA ILE A 80 -0.10 0.46 6.61
C ILE A 80 0.61 0.48 7.96
N GLU A 81 -0.01 -0.07 9.01
CA GLU A 81 0.63 -0.20 10.34
C GLU A 81 1.96 -0.95 10.21
N LYS A 82 1.97 -2.08 9.50
CA LYS A 82 3.18 -2.86 9.32
C LYS A 82 4.28 -2.11 8.56
N ALA A 83 3.90 -1.28 7.58
CA ALA A 83 4.84 -0.44 6.87
C ALA A 83 5.40 0.69 7.75
N LEU A 84 4.57 1.28 8.61
CA LEU A 84 4.97 2.36 9.52
C LEU A 84 5.97 1.88 10.58
N GLU A 85 5.84 0.65 11.09
CA GLU A 85 6.78 0.05 12.07
C GLU A 85 8.24 0.04 11.58
N GLU A 86 8.43 -0.03 10.27
CA GLU A 86 9.74 -0.21 9.64
C GLU A 86 10.34 1.12 9.13
N ILE A 87 9.55 2.20 9.14
CA ILE A 87 10.03 3.52 8.75
C ILE A 87 10.65 4.19 9.99
N PRO A 88 11.91 4.69 9.90
CA PRO A 88 12.55 5.34 11.05
C PRO A 88 11.77 6.55 11.58
N ASN A 89 11.81 6.74 12.90
CA ASN A 89 11.27 7.94 13.56
C ASN A 89 11.92 9.23 13.01
N GLY A 90 11.20 10.34 13.11
CA GLY A 90 11.60 11.64 12.58
C GLY A 90 11.34 11.83 11.08
N ARG A 91 10.81 10.80 10.39
CA ARG A 91 10.44 10.88 8.97
C ARG A 91 9.00 11.38 8.80
N ILE A 92 8.75 12.02 7.67
CA ILE A 92 7.39 12.33 7.21
C ILE A 92 6.99 11.27 6.22
N VAL A 93 5.91 10.55 6.55
CA VAL A 93 5.28 9.56 5.70
C VAL A 93 4.12 10.21 4.98
N SER A 94 3.93 9.90 3.70
CA SER A 94 2.76 10.38 2.95
C SER A 94 1.98 9.24 2.32
N PHE A 95 0.67 9.44 2.24
CA PHE A 95 -0.27 8.53 1.61
C PHE A 95 -1.22 9.36 0.72
N ILE A 96 -1.57 8.84 -0.46
CA ILE A 96 -2.55 9.45 -1.36
C ILE A 96 -3.87 8.71 -1.16
N ALA A 97 -4.83 9.36 -0.50
CA ALA A 97 -6.08 8.77 -0.08
C ALA A 97 -7.27 9.23 -0.93
N VAL A 98 -8.17 8.31 -1.24
CA VAL A 98 -9.56 8.66 -1.61
C VAL A 98 -10.37 9.01 -0.37
N LYS A 99 -11.52 9.66 -0.56
CA LYS A 99 -12.32 10.21 0.55
C LYS A 99 -12.78 9.15 1.55
N GLU A 100 -13.07 7.96 1.06
CA GLU A 100 -13.51 6.81 1.86
C GLU A 100 -12.41 6.32 2.81
N GLU A 101 -11.13 6.56 2.50
CA GLU A 101 -9.98 6.13 3.31
C GLU A 101 -9.63 7.14 4.40
N TRP A 102 -10.18 8.37 4.38
CA TRP A 102 -9.81 9.42 5.34
C TRP A 102 -10.01 9.01 6.80
N PRO A 103 -11.14 8.40 7.21
CA PRO A 103 -11.32 7.98 8.60
C PRO A 103 -10.27 6.96 9.06
N LEU A 104 -9.88 6.04 8.16
CA LEU A 104 -8.81 5.08 8.44
C LEU A 104 -7.46 5.81 8.58
N MET A 105 -7.15 6.73 7.67
CA MET A 105 -5.91 7.50 7.70
C MET A 105 -5.80 8.33 8.98
N GLU A 106 -6.88 9.01 9.39
CA GLU A 106 -6.97 9.79 10.62
C GLU A 106 -6.77 8.90 11.86
N LYS A 107 -7.43 7.73 11.91
CA LYS A 107 -7.24 6.73 12.97
C LYS A 107 -5.78 6.28 13.09
N LEU A 108 -5.09 6.14 11.95
CA LEU A 108 -3.67 5.79 11.89
C LEU A 108 -2.74 6.98 12.18
N GLY A 109 -3.27 8.16 12.47
CA GLY A 109 -2.52 9.36 12.84
C GLY A 109 -1.99 10.17 11.65
N PHE A 110 -2.50 9.94 10.44
CA PHE A 110 -2.27 10.84 9.32
C PHE A 110 -3.17 12.07 9.43
N ALA A 111 -2.64 13.22 9.04
CA ALA A 111 -3.37 14.47 8.91
C ALA A 111 -3.47 14.89 7.44
N MET A 112 -4.55 15.60 7.11
CA MET A 112 -4.72 16.22 5.79
C MET A 112 -3.58 17.22 5.53
N TYR A 113 -2.86 17.03 4.42
CA TYR A 113 -1.83 17.98 3.97
C TYR A 113 -2.29 18.80 2.77
N LYS A 114 -2.95 18.14 1.82
CA LYS A 114 -3.55 18.79 0.64
C LYS A 114 -4.78 18.02 0.20
N GLU A 115 -5.93 18.66 0.32
CA GLU A 115 -7.18 18.15 -0.23
C GLU A 115 -7.17 18.27 -1.76
N GLY A 116 -7.68 17.25 -2.44
CA GLY A 116 -7.87 17.23 -3.88
C GLY A 116 -9.23 16.67 -4.25
N VAL A 117 -9.62 16.82 -5.52
CA VAL A 117 -10.97 16.47 -5.99
C VAL A 117 -11.25 14.96 -5.87
N LYS A 118 -10.33 14.12 -6.37
CA LYS A 118 -10.46 12.64 -6.28
C LYS A 118 -9.51 12.04 -5.24
N TYR A 119 -8.31 12.59 -5.15
CA TYR A 119 -7.25 12.09 -4.29
C TYR A 119 -6.69 13.22 -3.43
N SER A 120 -6.59 12.96 -2.13
CA SER A 120 -6.02 13.88 -1.15
C SER A 120 -4.71 13.35 -0.62
N LYS A 121 -3.74 14.23 -0.45
CA LYS A 121 -2.47 13.87 0.18
C LYS A 121 -2.61 14.03 1.68
N MET A 122 -2.38 12.94 2.40
CA MET A 122 -2.33 12.91 3.86
C MET A 122 -0.90 12.55 4.31
N ILE A 123 -0.48 13.10 5.44
CA ILE A 123 0.87 12.89 5.97
C ILE A 123 0.84 12.52 7.45
N LYS A 124 1.82 11.72 7.88
CA LYS A 124 2.08 11.40 9.28
C LYS A 124 3.54 11.70 9.58
N LYS A 125 3.80 12.40 10.69
CA LYS A 125 5.14 12.53 11.24
C LYS A 125 5.35 11.36 12.21
N LEU A 126 6.37 10.54 11.93
CA LEU A 126 6.85 9.49 12.84
C LEU A 126 7.88 10.04 13.82
#